data_AF-A0A8J3FP67-F1
#
_entry.id   AF-A0A8J3FP67-F1
#
_cell.length_a   1.000
_cell.length_b   1.000
_cell.length_c   1.000
_cell.angle_alpha   90.00
_cell.angle_beta   90.00
_cell.angle_gamma   90.00
#
_symmetry.space_group_name_H-M   'P 1'
#
loop_
_entity.id
_entity.type
_entity.pdbx_description
1 polymer ?
#
loop_
_entity_poly.entity_id
_entity_poly.type
_entity_poly.pdbx_seq_one_letter_code
_entity_poly.pdbx_strand_id
1 'polypeptide(L)'
;MRLTRVTGAGVEAEFHQRVETASDLAEAITPDVPEQLSISSTDEDGHPTTLADVLNQVDENPLLGALIAWREVSVAITGAATSTGVEGRTERAILRSLRDRGTITADVLALYERLSKIRNEIVHSRPTVTQDETKEFVTAAWRLAAELTRISPC
;
A
#
# COMPACT_ATOMS: atom_id res chain seq x y z
N MET A 1 -25.16 10.66 29.88
CA MET A 1 -24.93 10.78 28.42
C MET A 1 -24.57 9.39 27.91
N ARG A 2 -25.52 8.68 27.29
CA ARG A 2 -25.30 7.33 26.75
C ARG A 2 -24.53 7.47 25.44
N LEU A 3 -23.29 6.96 25.38
CA LEU A 3 -22.62 6.70 24.11
C LEU A 3 -23.44 5.65 23.37
N THR A 4 -24.25 6.09 22.41
CA THR A 4 -24.85 5.23 21.40
C THR A 4 -23.70 4.60 20.63
N ARG A 5 -23.53 3.30 20.85
CA ARG A 5 -22.68 2.41 20.07
C ARG A 5 -23.15 2.53 18.62
N VAL A 6 -22.42 3.28 17.80
CA VAL A 6 -22.60 3.25 16.34
C VAL A 6 -22.09 1.88 15.93
N THR A 7 -23.04 1.00 15.66
CA THR A 7 -22.85 -0.43 15.47
C THR A 7 -22.24 -0.76 14.10
N GLY A 8 -21.09 -1.44 14.12
CA GLY A 8 -20.50 -2.34 13.11
C GLY A 8 -20.67 -1.99 11.62
N ALA A 9 -21.86 -2.22 11.09
CA ALA A 9 -22.16 -2.17 9.65
C ALA A 9 -21.82 -0.83 8.97
N GLY A 10 -21.98 0.32 9.66
CA GLY A 10 -21.64 1.62 9.08
C GLY A 10 -20.12 1.84 8.91
N VAL A 11 -19.34 1.30 9.84
CA VAL A 11 -17.87 1.39 9.81
C VAL A 11 -17.30 0.41 8.78
N GLU A 12 -17.87 -0.78 8.67
CA GLU A 12 -17.52 -1.78 7.65
C GLU A 12 -17.81 -1.26 6.24
N ALA A 13 -18.97 -0.66 5.99
CA ALA A 13 -19.30 -0.09 4.68
C ALA A 13 -18.37 1.08 4.28
N GLU A 14 -17.99 1.94 5.23
CA GLU A 14 -17.04 3.02 4.98
C GLU A 14 -15.62 2.49 4.74
N PHE A 15 -15.23 1.40 5.39
CA PHE A 15 -13.95 0.74 5.15
C PHE A 15 -13.92 0.13 3.74
N HIS A 16 -14.94 -0.66 3.39
CA HIS A 16 -15.06 -1.29 2.07
C HIS A 16 -14.96 -0.25 0.94
N GLN A 17 -15.73 0.84 1.03
CA GLN A 17 -15.71 1.92 0.04
C GLN A 17 -14.32 2.56 -0.10
N ARG A 18 -13.57 2.68 1.00
CA ARG A 18 -12.21 3.23 0.96
C ARG A 18 -11.23 2.30 0.28
N VAL A 19 -11.36 0.99 0.48
CA VAL A 19 -10.55 -0.02 -0.21
C VAL A 19 -10.87 0.00 -1.71
N GLU A 20 -12.15 -0.06 -2.09
CA GLU A 20 -12.60 0.00 -3.49
C GLU A 20 -12.05 1.26 -4.20
N THR A 21 -12.22 2.44 -3.60
CA THR A 21 -11.72 3.68 -4.20
C THR A 21 -10.19 3.70 -4.33
N ALA A 22 -9.47 3.05 -3.40
CA ALA A 22 -8.01 2.95 -3.49
C ALA A 22 -7.58 1.96 -4.59
N SER A 23 -8.31 0.86 -4.75
CA SER A 23 -8.11 -0.13 -5.82
C SER A 23 -8.30 0.49 -7.20
N ASP A 24 -9.38 1.23 -7.42
CA ASP A 24 -9.67 1.93 -8.67
C ASP A 24 -8.55 2.92 -9.04
N LEU A 25 -8.11 3.71 -8.05
CA LEU A 25 -7.03 4.67 -8.25
C LEU A 25 -5.70 3.98 -8.55
N ALA A 26 -5.43 2.85 -7.89
CA ALA A 26 -4.23 2.06 -8.14
C ALA A 26 -4.23 1.50 -9.56
N GLU A 27 -5.37 1.00 -10.04
CA GLU A 27 -5.50 0.50 -11.42
C GLU A 27 -5.31 1.62 -12.46
N ALA A 28 -5.81 2.82 -12.19
CA ALA A 28 -5.60 3.97 -13.06
C ALA A 28 -4.13 4.38 -13.18
N ILE A 29 -3.36 4.24 -12.09
CA ILE A 29 -1.93 4.57 -12.05
C ILE A 29 -1.09 3.46 -12.68
N THR A 30 -1.37 2.21 -12.31
CA THR A 30 -0.64 1.01 -12.75
C THR A 30 -1.63 -0.08 -13.15
N PRO A 31 -2.08 -0.10 -14.43
CA PRO A 31 -3.05 -1.08 -14.90
C PRO A 31 -2.52 -2.52 -14.79
N ASP A 32 -1.29 -2.72 -15.26
CA ASP A 32 -0.61 -4.01 -15.26
C ASP A 32 0.20 -4.18 -13.97
N VAL A 33 -0.31 -5.00 -13.05
CA VAL A 33 0.39 -5.29 -11.78
C VAL A 33 1.54 -6.25 -12.07
N PRO A 34 2.80 -5.88 -11.78
CA PRO A 34 3.90 -6.80 -11.97
C PRO A 34 3.84 -7.93 -10.93
N GLU A 35 4.12 -9.16 -11.37
CA GLU A 35 4.18 -10.33 -10.50
C GLU A 35 5.27 -10.21 -9.42
N GLN A 36 6.38 -9.54 -9.77
CA GLN A 36 7.53 -9.31 -8.91
C GLN A 36 7.97 -7.84 -9.00
N LEU A 37 8.38 -7.24 -7.87
CA LEU A 37 9.00 -5.92 -7.85
C LEU A 37 10.51 -6.05 -8.04
N SER A 38 11.12 -5.13 -8.78
CA SER A 38 12.59 -5.10 -8.93
C SER A 38 13.33 -4.83 -7.62
N ILE A 39 12.60 -4.31 -6.62
CA ILE A 39 13.09 -4.02 -5.26
C ILE A 39 12.68 -5.08 -4.23
N SER A 40 11.99 -6.15 -4.66
CA SER A 40 11.46 -7.17 -3.76
C SER A 40 12.55 -7.70 -2.83
N SER A 41 12.24 -7.78 -1.54
CA SER A 41 13.03 -8.61 -0.64
C SER A 41 12.98 -10.07 -1.05
N THR A 42 13.98 -10.82 -0.58
CA THR A 42 13.97 -12.27 -0.66
C THR A 42 13.31 -12.88 0.57
N ASP A 43 12.67 -14.03 0.41
CA ASP A 43 12.22 -14.89 1.50
C ASP A 43 13.41 -15.57 2.22
N GLU A 44 13.10 -16.47 3.16
CA GLU A 44 14.10 -17.21 3.94
C GLU A 44 15.00 -18.10 3.06
N ASP A 45 14.51 -18.52 1.90
CA ASP A 45 15.21 -19.35 0.92
C ASP A 45 15.98 -18.53 -0.14
N GLY A 46 15.91 -17.20 -0.06
CA GLY A 46 16.59 -16.30 -0.98
C GLY A 46 15.82 -16.06 -2.29
N HIS A 47 14.57 -16.50 -2.39
CA HIS A 47 13.71 -16.26 -3.55
C HIS A 47 13.02 -14.90 -3.43
N PRO A 48 12.93 -14.13 -4.52
CA PRO A 48 12.27 -12.83 -4.47
C PRO A 48 10.78 -13.01 -4.15
N THR A 49 10.29 -12.23 -3.19
CA THR A 49 8.87 -12.23 -2.84
C THR A 49 8.04 -11.77 -4.04
N THR A 50 7.07 -12.60 -4.44
CA THR A 50 6.09 -12.30 -5.49
C THR A 50 4.78 -11.79 -4.89
N LEU A 51 3.93 -11.17 -5.71
CA LEU A 51 2.58 -10.78 -5.31
C LEU A 51 1.76 -12.01 -4.86
N ALA A 52 1.92 -13.15 -5.55
CA ALA A 52 1.22 -14.38 -5.22
C ALA A 52 1.56 -14.87 -3.80
N ASP A 53 2.83 -14.79 -3.41
CA ASP A 53 3.28 -15.17 -2.06
C ASP A 53 2.62 -14.29 -0.99
N VAL A 54 2.55 -12.98 -1.23
CA VAL A 54 1.92 -12.05 -0.30
C VAL A 54 0.41 -12.29 -0.21
N LEU A 55 -0.25 -12.60 -1.33
CA LEU A 55 -1.67 -12.93 -1.34
C LEU A 55 -1.97 -14.25 -0.63
N ASN A 56 -1.11 -15.26 -0.78
CA ASN A 56 -1.20 -16.50 -0.01
C ASN A 56 -1.02 -16.22 1.49
N GLN A 57 -0.12 -15.29 1.85
CA GLN A 57 0.04 -14.89 3.25
C GLN A 57 -1.22 -14.22 3.82
N VAL A 58 -2.00 -13.50 3.01
CA VAL A 58 -3.29 -12.94 3.43
C VAL A 58 -4.28 -14.05 3.78
N ASP A 59 -4.25 -15.17 3.06
CA ASP A 59 -5.14 -16.31 3.34
C ASP A 59 -4.89 -16.92 4.72
N GLU A 60 -3.63 -16.95 5.15
CA GLU A 60 -3.26 -17.46 6.47
C GLU A 60 -3.38 -16.40 7.57
N ASN A 61 -2.99 -15.17 7.25
CA ASN A 61 -2.91 -14.06 8.19
C ASN A 61 -3.02 -12.70 7.45
N PRO A 62 -4.23 -12.13 7.33
CA PRO A 62 -4.47 -10.89 6.60
C PRO A 62 -3.58 -9.73 7.05
N LEU A 63 -3.34 -9.61 8.36
CA LEU A 63 -2.47 -8.56 8.87
C LEU A 63 -1.03 -8.71 8.39
N LEU A 64 -0.51 -9.94 8.39
CA LEU A 64 0.87 -10.18 7.97
C LEU A 64 1.04 -9.85 6.47
N GLY A 65 0.10 -10.29 5.62
CA GLY A 65 0.11 -9.94 4.20
C GLY A 65 0.07 -8.42 3.97
N ALA A 66 -0.80 -7.70 4.70
CA ALA A 66 -0.86 -6.24 4.63
C ALA A 66 0.45 -5.55 5.07
N LEU A 67 1.12 -6.07 6.11
CA LEU A 67 2.39 -5.53 6.59
C LEU A 67 3.53 -5.77 5.59
N ILE A 68 3.59 -6.94 4.96
CA ILE A 68 4.57 -7.25 3.92
C ILE A 68 4.38 -6.32 2.72
N ALA A 69 3.15 -6.19 2.22
CA ALA A 69 2.88 -5.28 1.09
C ALA A 69 3.24 -3.82 1.42
N TRP A 70 2.94 -3.35 2.63
CA TRP A 70 3.31 -1.99 3.04
C TRP A 70 4.82 -1.79 3.14
N ARG A 71 5.57 -2.83 3.57
CA ARG A 71 7.03 -2.78 3.61
C ARG A 71 7.61 -2.54 2.21
N GLU A 72 7.08 -3.19 1.18
CA GLU A 72 7.52 -2.96 -0.20
C GLU A 72 7.27 -1.52 -0.67
N VAL A 73 6.14 -0.92 -0.28
CA VAL A 73 5.88 0.51 -0.51
C VAL A 73 6.94 1.38 0.18
N SER A 74 7.25 1.11 1.46
CA SER A 74 8.27 1.87 2.20
C SER A 74 9.66 1.77 1.57
N VAL A 75 10.05 0.58 1.09
CA VAL A 75 11.30 0.36 0.37
C VAL A 75 11.30 1.15 -0.94
N ALA A 76 10.21 1.10 -1.72
CA ALA A 76 10.07 1.85 -2.97
C ALA A 76 10.22 3.37 -2.77
N ILE A 77 9.59 3.92 -1.73
CA ILE A 77 9.70 5.34 -1.38
C ILE A 77 11.15 5.72 -1.04
N THR A 78 11.84 4.87 -0.28
CA THR A 78 13.24 5.09 0.10
C THR A 78 14.17 5.01 -1.11
N GLY A 79 13.92 4.07 -2.01
CA GLY A 79 14.59 3.99 -3.32
C GLY A 79 14.40 5.27 -4.11
N ALA A 80 13.14 5.69 -4.31
CA ALA A 80 12.77 6.92 -5.02
C ALA A 80 13.46 8.16 -4.44
N ALA A 81 13.47 8.29 -3.11
CA ALA A 81 14.16 9.36 -2.41
C ALA A 81 15.66 9.37 -2.72
N THR A 82 16.30 8.20 -2.63
CA THR A 82 17.74 8.03 -2.86
C THR A 82 18.12 8.37 -4.30
N SER A 83 17.41 7.82 -5.29
CA SER A 83 17.71 8.05 -6.72
C SER A 83 17.49 9.50 -7.15
N THR A 84 16.62 10.24 -6.46
CA THR A 84 16.28 11.64 -6.81
C THR A 84 16.93 12.68 -5.91
N GLY A 85 17.71 12.25 -4.90
CA GLY A 85 18.28 13.14 -3.89
C GLY A 85 17.22 13.94 -3.13
N VAL A 86 16.05 13.35 -2.89
CA VAL A 86 15.01 13.93 -2.04
C VAL A 86 15.24 13.47 -0.62
N GLU A 87 15.28 14.42 0.31
CA GLU A 87 15.31 14.13 1.75
C GLU A 87 13.95 14.39 2.39
N GLY A 88 13.63 13.61 3.41
CA GLY A 88 12.42 13.81 4.21
C GLY A 88 12.44 12.96 5.47
N ARG A 89 11.86 13.50 6.56
CA ARG A 89 11.77 12.79 7.85
C ARG A 89 10.69 11.70 7.86
N THR A 90 9.75 11.75 6.92
CA THR A 90 8.64 10.82 6.80
C THR A 90 8.40 10.50 5.33
N GLU A 91 7.88 9.31 5.05
CA GLU A 91 7.46 8.88 3.70
C GLU A 91 6.53 9.91 3.04
N ARG A 92 5.56 10.44 3.78
CA ARG A 92 4.66 11.48 3.28
C ARG A 92 5.41 12.77 2.89
N ALA A 93 6.42 13.17 3.65
CA ALA A 93 7.23 14.33 3.31
C ALA A 93 8.06 14.07 2.04
N ILE A 94 8.64 12.87 1.90
CA ILE A 94 9.37 12.43 0.71
C ILE A 94 8.46 12.51 -0.52
N LEU A 95 7.28 11.88 -0.47
CA LEU A 95 6.35 11.85 -1.60
C LEU A 95 5.84 13.24 -2.00
N ARG A 96 5.61 14.13 -1.02
CA ARG A 96 5.27 15.53 -1.32
C ARG A 96 6.40 16.24 -2.06
N SER A 97 7.65 16.07 -1.60
CA SER A 97 8.82 16.63 -2.28
C SER A 97 9.01 16.07 -3.69
N LEU A 98 8.78 14.77 -3.89
CA LEU A 98 8.80 14.13 -5.22
C LEU A 98 7.72 14.72 -6.15
N ARG A 99 6.50 14.93 -5.63
CA ARG A 99 5.41 15.57 -6.37
C ARG A 99 5.75 17.02 -6.73
N ASP A 100 6.27 17.78 -5.78
CA ASP A 100 6.61 19.20 -5.98
C ASP A 100 7.72 19.38 -7.01
N ARG A 101 8.58 18.37 -7.17
CA ARG A 101 9.60 18.28 -8.24
C ARG A 101 9.05 17.72 -9.57
N GLY A 102 7.78 17.35 -9.63
CA GLY A 102 7.14 16.76 -10.80
C GLY A 102 7.57 15.32 -11.11
N THR A 103 8.22 14.63 -10.17
CA THR A 103 8.68 13.24 -10.34
C THR A 103 7.52 12.24 -10.22
N ILE A 104 6.51 12.56 -9.41
CA ILE A 104 5.28 11.77 -9.31
C ILE A 104 4.05 12.66 -9.56
N THR A 105 2.97 12.03 -9.99
CA THR A 105 1.68 12.71 -10.15
C THR A 105 0.99 12.95 -8.80
N ALA A 106 -0.03 13.81 -8.80
CA ALA A 106 -0.88 14.01 -7.63
C ALA A 106 -1.63 12.72 -7.23
N ASP A 107 -1.94 11.87 -8.20
CA ASP A 107 -2.66 10.62 -8.00
C ASP A 107 -1.83 9.59 -7.22
N VAL A 108 -0.52 9.49 -7.48
CA VAL A 108 0.39 8.63 -6.70
C VAL A 108 0.41 9.05 -5.23
N LEU A 109 0.50 10.35 -4.95
CA LEU A 109 0.43 10.85 -3.58
C LEU A 109 -0.95 10.59 -2.94
N ALA A 110 -2.04 10.80 -3.68
CA ALA A 110 -3.39 10.54 -3.20
C ALA A 110 -3.60 9.05 -2.88
N LEU A 111 -3.08 8.15 -3.71
CA LEU A 111 -3.12 6.71 -3.47
C LEU A 111 -2.37 6.33 -2.20
N TYR A 112 -1.14 6.82 -2.03
CA TYR A 112 -0.38 6.60 -0.79
C TYR A 112 -1.16 7.06 0.46
N GLU A 113 -1.77 8.25 0.41
CA GLU A 113 -2.52 8.78 1.55
C GLU A 113 -3.77 7.94 1.89
N ARG A 114 -4.43 7.37 0.88
CA ARG A 114 -5.56 6.45 1.08
C ARG A 114 -5.10 5.12 1.67
N LEU A 115 -4.09 4.49 1.07
CA LEU A 115 -3.55 3.22 1.53
C LEU A 115 -2.95 3.31 2.94
N SER A 116 -2.28 4.43 3.28
CA SER A 116 -1.75 4.65 4.63
C SER A 116 -2.85 4.63 5.70
N LYS A 117 -4.02 5.20 5.41
CA LYS A 117 -5.19 5.16 6.32
C LYS A 117 -5.74 3.75 6.46
N ILE A 118 -5.93 3.05 5.35
CA ILE A 118 -6.40 1.65 5.32
C ILE A 118 -5.45 0.76 6.12
N ARG A 119 -4.14 0.87 5.88
CA ARG A 119 -3.10 0.14 6.62
C ARG A 119 -3.17 0.36 8.13
N ASN A 120 -3.35 1.61 8.57
CA ASN A 120 -3.48 1.91 10.00
C ASN A 120 -4.75 1.26 10.59
N GLU A 121 -5.85 1.20 9.84
CA GLU A 121 -7.09 0.54 10.27
C GLU A 121 -6.94 -0.98 10.33
N ILE A 122 -6.29 -1.61 9.34
CA ILE A 122 -5.97 -3.05 9.37
C ILE A 122 -5.13 -3.38 10.62
N VAL A 123 -4.13 -2.55 10.93
CA VAL A 123 -3.22 -2.76 12.07
C VAL A 123 -3.93 -2.57 13.42
N HIS A 124 -4.85 -1.61 13.53
CA HIS A 124 -5.41 -1.16 14.81
C HIS A 124 -6.87 -1.56 15.08
N SER A 125 -7.68 -1.95 14.09
CA SER A 125 -9.15 -2.10 14.20
C SER A 125 -9.65 -3.51 13.89
N ARG A 126 -9.01 -4.55 14.48
CA ARG A 126 -9.05 -5.97 14.07
C ARG A 126 -10.38 -6.75 13.88
N PRO A 127 -11.63 -6.32 14.18
CA PRO A 127 -12.78 -7.13 13.76
C PRO A 127 -13.46 -6.73 12.43
N THR A 128 -13.14 -5.59 11.79
CA THR A 128 -13.95 -5.09 10.65
C THR A 128 -13.36 -5.33 9.27
N VAL A 129 -12.13 -5.85 9.15
CA VAL A 129 -11.44 -6.03 7.86
C VAL A 129 -11.55 -7.48 7.41
N THR A 130 -12.12 -7.69 6.24
CA THR A 130 -12.21 -9.00 5.61
C THR A 130 -10.91 -9.39 4.89
N GLN A 131 -10.78 -10.69 4.61
CA GLN A 131 -9.67 -11.23 3.83
C GLN A 131 -9.63 -10.66 2.42
N ASP A 132 -10.78 -10.54 1.76
CA ASP A 132 -10.89 -10.00 0.40
C ASP A 132 -10.48 -8.52 0.34
N GLU A 133 -10.94 -7.70 1.29
CA GLU A 133 -10.50 -6.30 1.39
C GLU A 133 -9.00 -6.17 1.65
N THR A 134 -8.43 -7.13 2.40
CA THR A 134 -6.98 -7.15 2.62
C THR A 134 -6.23 -7.51 1.34
N LYS A 135 -6.74 -8.44 0.51
CA LYS A 135 -6.16 -8.77 -0.80
C LYS A 135 -6.21 -7.59 -1.77
N GLU A 136 -7.32 -6.86 -1.78
CA GLU A 136 -7.45 -5.63 -2.56
C GLU A 136 -6.44 -4.58 -2.11
N PHE A 137 -6.32 -4.36 -0.79
CA PHE A 137 -5.29 -3.48 -0.24
C PHE A 137 -3.87 -3.91 -0.65
N VAL A 138 -3.53 -5.20 -0.53
CA VAL A 138 -2.22 -5.74 -0.91
C VAL A 138 -1.93 -5.47 -2.38
N THR A 139 -2.90 -5.73 -3.26
CA THR A 139 -2.75 -5.52 -4.70
C THR A 139 -2.55 -4.04 -5.03
N ALA A 140 -3.33 -3.14 -4.41
CA ALA A 140 -3.19 -1.70 -4.58
C ALA A 140 -1.85 -1.16 -4.05
N ALA A 141 -1.38 -1.67 -2.90
CA ALA A 141 -0.07 -1.35 -2.36
C ALA A 141 1.06 -1.83 -3.27
N TRP A 142 0.92 -3.03 -3.87
CA TRP A 142 1.89 -3.57 -4.82
C TRP A 142 1.99 -2.72 -6.09
N ARG A 143 0.84 -2.28 -6.64
CA ARG A 143 0.77 -1.33 -7.76
C ARG A 143 1.49 -0.01 -7.45
N LEU A 144 1.28 0.54 -6.25
CA LEU A 144 1.96 1.75 -5.79
C LEU A 144 3.48 1.54 -5.69
N ALA A 145 3.92 0.42 -5.10
CA ALA A 145 5.34 0.09 -4.98
C ALA A 145 6.00 -0.07 -6.36
N ALA A 146 5.31 -0.71 -7.31
CA ALA A 146 5.75 -0.86 -8.69
C ALA A 146 5.95 0.50 -9.37
N GLU A 147 4.99 1.41 -9.23
CA GLU A 147 5.08 2.75 -9.83
C GLU A 147 6.23 3.56 -9.23
N LEU A 148 6.40 3.50 -7.91
CA LEU A 148 7.50 4.18 -7.24
C LEU A 148 8.87 3.59 -7.61
N THR A 149 8.94 2.29 -7.88
CA THR A 149 10.16 1.61 -8.31
C THR A 149 10.58 2.03 -9.72
N ARG A 150 9.65 2.39 -10.61
CA ARG A 150 9.99 2.91 -11.94
C ARG A 150 10.79 4.21 -11.90
N ILE A 151 10.67 4.97 -10.82
CA ILE A 151 11.41 6.21 -10.57
C ILE A 151 12.86 5.91 -10.15
N SER A 152 13.10 4.72 -9.61
CA SER A 152 14.39 4.22 -9.14
C SER A 152 14.77 2.93 -9.84
N PRO A 153 15.10 2.98 -11.15
CA PRO A 153 15.72 1.83 -11.78
C PRO A 153 17.11 1.66 -11.14
N CYS A 154 17.24 0.63 -10.30
CA CYS A 154 18.54 0.13 -9.84
C CYS A 154 19.39 -0.33 -11.04
#